data_AF-A0A660M8N4-F1
#
_entry.id   AF-A0A660M8N4-F1
#
_cell.length_a   1.000
_cell.length_b   1.000
_cell.length_c   1.000
_cell.angle_alpha   90.00
_cell.angle_beta   90.00
_cell.angle_gamma   90.00
#
_symmetry.space_group_name_H-M   'P 1'
#
loop_
_entity.id
_entity.type
_entity.pdbx_description
1 polymer ?
#
loop_
_entity_poly.entity_id
_entity_poly.type
_entity_poly.pdbx_seq_one_letter_code
_entity_poly.pdbx_strand_id
1 'polypeptide(L)'
;MLGNGGRAFLTSVIDSAGSASTVYVTHARDEKKLPEYGKNKAVNESGTLVLSDDDVAKLSKLDHVKTVRPYANVTQVVRYVESPANHKRLIASINVKNEGKSSKIVAGELTKTDDGTDLVPGQAILAKEYLADFGFDSAQDAVGKTVTLHAQGPGGTHDAQLTIVAVETAGMASIGYQPGVTIATDDALLINQKTKAPGAANQYPSVVIRADSDDHAAAVKDAVVKLGGGT
;
A
#
# COMPACT_ATOMS: atom_id res chain seq x y z
N MET A 1 -28.31 -0.43 -26.29
CA MET A 1 -28.60 -0.36 -24.84
C MET A 1 -27.27 -0.53 -24.10
N LEU A 2 -26.74 0.56 -23.53
CA LEU A 2 -25.51 0.56 -22.73
C LEU A 2 -25.91 0.19 -21.30
N GLY A 3 -25.39 -0.92 -20.79
CA GLY A 3 -25.69 -1.40 -19.43
C GLY A 3 -25.30 -0.35 -18.38
N ASN A 4 -26.22 -0.10 -17.45
CA ASN A 4 -26.03 0.79 -16.32
C ASN A 4 -24.78 0.38 -15.50
N GLY A 5 -23.76 1.27 -15.44
CA GLY A 5 -22.65 1.18 -14.49
C GLY A 5 -21.26 0.93 -15.07
N GLY A 6 -20.89 1.60 -16.17
CA GLY A 6 -19.53 1.54 -16.73
C GLY A 6 -18.46 1.88 -15.68
N ARG A 7 -17.71 0.87 -15.24
CA ARG A 7 -16.69 0.93 -14.19
C ARG A 7 -15.40 1.56 -14.69
N ALA A 8 -15.38 2.85 -15.02
CA ALA A 8 -14.15 3.48 -15.48
C ALA A 8 -13.04 3.35 -14.42
N PHE A 9 -11.88 2.83 -14.82
CA PHE A 9 -10.65 2.93 -14.03
C PHE A 9 -9.97 4.25 -14.38
N LEU A 10 -9.53 4.98 -13.36
CA LEU A 10 -8.51 6.01 -13.55
C LEU A 10 -7.16 5.33 -13.44
N THR A 11 -6.40 5.38 -14.51
CA THR A 11 -4.98 5.05 -14.47
C THR A 11 -4.20 6.34 -14.38
N SER A 12 -3.41 6.52 -13.33
CA SER A 12 -2.27 7.44 -13.39
C SER A 12 -1.03 6.62 -13.66
N VAL A 13 -0.32 6.97 -14.74
CA VAL A 13 1.11 6.65 -14.80
C VAL A 13 1.74 7.67 -13.89
N ILE A 14 2.25 7.22 -12.74
CA ILE A 14 3.10 8.07 -11.94
C ILE A 14 4.45 8.08 -12.65
N ASP A 15 4.60 8.98 -13.61
CA ASP A 15 5.89 9.27 -14.27
C ASP A 15 6.95 9.71 -13.23
N SER A 16 6.49 10.16 -12.06
CA SER A 16 7.31 10.75 -11.00
C SER A 16 7.87 9.76 -9.96
N ALA A 17 7.91 8.45 -10.24
CA ALA A 17 8.35 7.44 -9.26
C ALA A 17 9.40 6.44 -9.78
N GLY A 18 10.15 6.75 -10.83
CA GLY A 18 11.42 6.04 -11.09
C GLY A 18 11.36 4.54 -11.47
N SER A 19 10.20 4.00 -11.85
CA SER A 19 10.08 2.71 -12.57
C SER A 19 9.12 2.90 -13.73
N ALA A 20 9.64 2.95 -14.97
CA ALA A 20 8.82 3.17 -16.16
C ALA A 20 7.78 2.05 -16.38
N SER A 21 7.98 0.88 -15.79
CA SER A 21 7.06 -0.28 -15.81
C SER A 21 5.87 -0.25 -14.84
N THR A 22 5.63 0.79 -14.02
CA THR A 22 4.61 0.75 -12.94
C THR A 22 3.35 1.56 -13.26
N VAL A 23 2.17 0.95 -13.15
CA VAL A 23 0.86 1.56 -13.40
C VAL A 23 0.02 1.57 -12.11
N TYR A 24 -0.43 2.74 -11.69
CA TYR A 24 -1.34 2.88 -10.53
C TYR A 24 -2.79 2.93 -11.01
N VAL A 25 -3.63 2.08 -10.41
CA VAL A 25 -5.04 1.90 -10.78
C VAL A 25 -5.94 2.29 -9.61
N THR A 26 -6.87 3.21 -9.87
CA THR A 26 -7.97 3.56 -8.98
C THR A 26 -9.28 3.56 -9.77
N HIS A 27 -10.42 3.60 -9.08
CA HIS A 27 -11.69 3.82 -9.76
C HIS A 27 -11.90 5.31 -10.07
N ALA A 28 -12.51 5.59 -11.23
CA ALA A 28 -12.97 6.92 -11.58
C ALA A 28 -14.20 7.32 -10.77
N ARG A 29 -14.25 8.57 -10.31
CA ARG A 29 -15.46 9.16 -9.75
C ARG A 29 -16.24 9.86 -10.85
N ASP A 30 -17.52 9.54 -10.98
CA ASP A 30 -18.45 10.39 -11.73
C ASP A 30 -18.77 11.61 -10.87
N GLU A 31 -18.14 12.75 -11.15
CA GLU A 31 -18.36 13.99 -10.39
C GLU A 31 -19.78 14.57 -10.56
N LYS A 32 -20.53 14.10 -11.58
CA LYS A 32 -21.90 14.57 -11.87
C LYS A 32 -22.96 13.69 -11.22
N LYS A 33 -22.59 12.56 -10.61
CA LYS A 33 -23.53 11.63 -9.97
C LYS A 33 -23.01 11.15 -8.62
N LEU A 34 -23.80 11.39 -7.57
CA LEU A 34 -23.51 10.86 -6.26
C LEU A 34 -23.95 9.38 -6.16
N PRO A 35 -23.10 8.48 -5.64
CA PRO A 35 -23.51 7.11 -5.37
C PRO A 35 -24.48 7.06 -4.20
N GLU A 36 -25.51 6.23 -4.30
CA GLU A 36 -26.41 5.95 -3.17
C GLU A 36 -25.71 5.06 -2.14
N TYR A 37 -25.86 5.40 -0.85
CA TYR A 37 -25.24 4.67 0.26
C TYR A 37 -25.63 3.19 0.25
N GLY A 38 -24.64 2.30 0.29
CA GLY A 38 -24.84 0.85 0.33
C GLY A 38 -25.31 0.19 -0.97
N LYS A 39 -25.54 0.94 -2.06
CA LYS A 39 -25.97 0.38 -3.36
C LYS A 39 -24.82 0.10 -4.32
N ASN A 40 -23.75 0.90 -4.25
CA ASN A 40 -22.62 0.77 -5.15
C ASN A 40 -21.48 -0.02 -4.49
N LYS A 41 -21.23 -1.25 -4.96
CA LYS A 41 -20.13 -2.10 -4.44
C LYS A 41 -18.73 -1.54 -4.70
N ALA A 42 -18.58 -0.61 -5.64
CA ALA A 42 -17.31 0.07 -5.90
C ALA A 42 -17.07 1.26 -4.97
N VAL A 43 -18.00 1.56 -4.06
CA VAL A 43 -17.90 2.63 -3.07
C VAL A 43 -18.07 2.01 -1.68
N ASN A 44 -17.11 2.21 -0.79
CA ASN A 44 -17.24 1.75 0.59
C ASN A 44 -18.15 2.68 1.41
N GLU A 45 -18.41 2.32 2.66
CA GLU A 45 -19.32 3.05 3.54
C GLU A 45 -18.90 4.51 3.81
N SER A 46 -17.60 4.83 3.68
CA SER A 46 -17.09 6.20 3.79
C SER A 46 -17.18 7.00 2.48
N GLY A 47 -17.75 6.44 1.42
CA GLY A 47 -17.84 7.09 0.11
C GLY A 47 -16.57 6.98 -0.73
N THR A 48 -15.57 6.22 -0.28
CA THR A 48 -14.30 6.01 -0.99
C THR A 48 -14.49 4.98 -2.09
N LEU A 49 -13.97 5.26 -3.28
CA LEU A 49 -13.97 4.30 -4.38
C LEU A 49 -12.93 3.20 -4.12
N VAL A 50 -13.32 1.94 -4.33
CA VAL A 50 -12.53 0.76 -3.99
C VAL A 50 -12.62 -0.32 -5.07
N LEU A 51 -11.50 -0.98 -5.35
CA LEU A 51 -11.40 -2.18 -6.16
C LEU A 51 -11.66 -3.43 -5.30
N SER A 52 -12.16 -4.49 -5.92
CA SER A 52 -12.45 -5.79 -5.30
C SER A 52 -11.45 -6.88 -5.70
N ASP A 53 -11.51 -8.04 -5.04
CA ASP A 53 -10.75 -9.24 -5.42
C ASP A 53 -10.99 -9.64 -6.90
N ASP A 54 -12.23 -9.48 -7.38
CA ASP A 54 -12.58 -9.75 -8.79
C ASP A 54 -11.88 -8.79 -9.76
N ASP A 55 -11.70 -7.53 -9.36
CA ASP A 55 -10.99 -6.54 -10.19
C ASP A 55 -9.49 -6.88 -10.22
N VAL A 56 -8.89 -7.21 -9.07
CA VAL A 56 -7.50 -7.69 -8.98
C VAL A 56 -7.29 -8.92 -9.88
N ALA A 57 -8.21 -9.88 -9.84
CA ALA A 57 -8.15 -11.10 -10.65
C ALA A 57 -8.35 -10.87 -12.16
N LYS A 58 -8.99 -9.77 -12.57
CA LYS A 58 -9.09 -9.37 -13.98
C LYS A 58 -7.82 -8.64 -14.43
N LEU A 59 -7.30 -7.74 -13.60
CA LEU A 59 -6.07 -7.00 -13.87
C LEU A 59 -4.87 -7.94 -14.02
N SER A 60 -4.81 -9.02 -13.23
CA SER A 60 -3.72 -10.01 -13.30
C SER A 60 -3.73 -10.87 -14.56
N LYS A 61 -4.80 -10.83 -15.36
CA LYS A 61 -4.94 -11.58 -16.63
C LYS A 61 -4.66 -10.73 -17.86
N LEU A 62 -4.35 -9.44 -17.68
CA LEU A 62 -3.99 -8.58 -18.80
C LEU A 62 -2.63 -8.99 -19.36
N ASP A 63 -2.46 -8.87 -20.67
CA ASP A 63 -1.19 -9.12 -21.32
C ASP A 63 -0.10 -8.18 -20.78
N HIS A 64 1.13 -8.68 -20.76
CA HIS A 64 2.32 -7.97 -20.30
C HIS A 64 2.33 -7.57 -18.81
N VAL A 65 1.40 -8.09 -18.01
CA VAL A 65 1.41 -7.92 -16.55
C VAL A 65 2.32 -8.95 -15.90
N LYS A 66 3.30 -8.47 -15.13
CA LYS A 66 4.17 -9.31 -14.31
C LYS A 66 3.61 -9.50 -12.90
N THR A 67 3.17 -8.44 -12.25
CA THR A 67 2.59 -8.48 -10.89
C THR A 67 1.42 -7.52 -10.75
N VAL A 68 0.47 -7.89 -9.89
CA VAL A 68 -0.65 -7.04 -9.47
C VAL A 68 -0.69 -7.05 -7.95
N ARG A 69 -0.56 -5.87 -7.34
CA ARG A 69 -0.48 -5.69 -5.90
C ARG A 69 -1.59 -4.76 -5.42
N PRO A 70 -2.62 -5.29 -4.74
CA PRO A 70 -3.59 -4.43 -4.10
C PRO A 70 -2.96 -3.66 -2.94
N TYR A 71 -3.32 -2.39 -2.81
CA TYR A 71 -2.92 -1.57 -1.67
C TYR A 71 -3.97 -1.66 -0.56
N ALA A 72 -3.54 -1.91 0.67
CA ALA A 72 -4.38 -1.81 1.85
C ALA A 72 -3.87 -0.69 2.77
N ASN A 73 -4.75 0.21 3.20
CA ASN A 73 -4.42 1.18 4.22
C ASN A 73 -4.72 0.59 5.61
N VAL A 74 -3.68 0.46 6.44
CA VAL A 74 -3.80 -0.14 7.77
C VAL A 74 -3.60 0.87 8.91
N THR A 75 -3.34 2.14 8.59
CA THR A 75 -3.07 3.19 9.61
C THR A 75 -4.22 3.36 10.58
N GLN A 76 -5.46 3.17 10.13
CA GLN A 76 -6.64 3.30 10.99
C GLN A 76 -6.91 2.09 11.87
N VAL A 77 -6.29 0.93 11.62
CA VAL A 77 -6.49 -0.27 12.45
C VAL A 77 -5.31 -0.52 13.39
N VAL A 78 -4.09 -0.12 13.01
CA VAL A 78 -2.93 -0.12 13.90
C VAL A 78 -3.09 0.99 14.94
N ARG A 79 -3.26 0.60 16.21
CA ARG A 79 -3.53 1.54 17.32
C ARG A 79 -2.27 2.18 17.86
N TYR A 80 -1.22 1.37 18.00
CA TYR A 80 0.10 1.81 18.42
C TYR A 80 1.16 0.83 17.93
N VAL A 81 2.40 1.30 17.91
CA VAL A 81 3.61 0.50 17.70
C VAL A 81 4.34 0.43 19.04
N GLU A 82 4.72 -0.76 19.46
CA GLU A 82 5.56 -0.95 20.63
C GLU A 82 7.03 -0.90 20.22
N SER A 83 7.77 0.03 20.81
CA SER A 83 9.21 0.14 20.58
C SER A 83 9.96 -0.99 21.31
N PRO A 84 10.91 -1.67 20.65
CA PRO A 84 11.74 -2.68 21.31
C PRO A 84 12.81 -2.09 22.24
N ALA A 85 13.18 -0.81 22.08
CA ALA A 85 14.26 -0.22 22.88
C ALA A 85 13.79 0.29 24.24
N ASN A 86 12.59 0.86 24.31
CA ASN A 86 12.07 1.48 25.53
C ASN A 86 10.66 1.01 25.93
N HIS A 87 10.08 0.04 25.22
CA HIS A 87 8.75 -0.54 25.46
C HIS A 87 7.60 0.49 25.48
N LYS A 88 7.83 1.70 24.97
CA LYS A 88 6.75 2.68 24.82
C LYS A 88 5.78 2.25 23.73
N ARG A 89 4.51 2.53 23.96
CA ARG A 89 3.41 2.38 22.99
C ARG A 89 3.23 3.72 22.29
N LEU A 90 3.63 3.79 21.02
CA LEU A 90 3.71 5.02 20.25
C LEU A 90 2.66 5.02 19.15
N ILE A 91 1.96 6.14 18.97
CA ILE A 91 1.05 6.33 17.84
C ILE A 91 1.90 6.77 16.66
N ALA A 92 2.19 5.84 15.75
CA ALA A 92 3.01 6.07 14.57
C ALA A 92 2.15 5.96 13.30
N SER A 93 2.46 6.78 12.30
CA SER A 93 1.92 6.58 10.96
C SER A 93 2.45 5.26 10.39
N ILE A 94 1.57 4.49 9.75
CA ILE A 94 1.97 3.28 9.04
C ILE A 94 1.97 3.58 7.55
N ASN A 95 3.14 3.45 6.93
CA ASN A 95 3.29 3.58 5.50
C ASN A 95 3.34 2.19 4.89
N VAL A 96 2.76 2.02 3.71
CA VAL A 96 2.88 0.77 2.96
C VAL A 96 3.79 1.03 1.77
N LYS A 97 4.85 0.24 1.67
CA LYS A 97 5.82 0.33 0.59
C LYS A 97 5.11 0.03 -0.73
N ASN A 98 5.37 0.88 -1.72
CA ASN A 98 4.88 0.70 -3.08
C ASN A 98 6.07 0.77 -4.05
N GLU A 99 5.97 0.08 -5.18
CA GLU A 99 6.94 0.16 -6.26
C GLU A 99 7.15 1.61 -6.72
N GLY A 100 8.41 1.97 -6.96
CA GLY A 100 8.84 3.30 -7.42
C GLY A 100 9.10 4.34 -6.32
N LYS A 101 8.83 4.03 -5.06
CA LYS A 101 9.16 4.96 -3.96
C LYS A 101 10.58 4.68 -3.46
N SER A 102 11.55 5.45 -3.94
CA SER A 102 12.92 5.38 -3.41
C SER A 102 12.99 6.06 -2.04
N SER A 103 13.51 5.32 -1.06
CA SER A 103 13.78 5.82 0.29
C SER A 103 15.22 6.28 0.40
N LYS A 104 15.48 7.44 1.04
CA LYS A 104 16.85 7.83 1.36
C LYS A 104 17.28 7.15 2.66
N ILE A 105 18.03 6.06 2.53
CA ILE A 105 18.49 5.25 3.66
C ILE A 105 19.70 5.91 4.35
N VAL A 106 19.67 5.95 5.68
CA VAL A 106 20.76 6.45 6.53
C VAL A 106 21.40 5.38 7.41
N ALA A 107 20.75 4.23 7.56
CA ALA A 107 21.30 3.04 8.19
C ALA A 107 20.59 1.79 7.66
N GLY A 108 21.30 0.67 7.60
CA GLY A 108 20.79 -0.59 7.07
C GLY A 108 20.81 -0.64 5.53
N GLU A 109 20.26 -1.72 4.98
CA GLU A 109 20.28 -2.01 3.55
C GLU A 109 18.93 -2.55 3.09
N LEU A 110 18.51 -2.10 1.91
CA LEU A 110 17.34 -2.63 1.22
C LEU A 110 17.79 -3.43 0.01
N THR A 111 17.33 -4.67 -0.10
CA THR A 111 17.63 -5.52 -1.25
C THR A 111 16.45 -5.46 -2.21
N LYS A 112 16.70 -5.05 -3.45
CA LYS A 112 15.68 -5.09 -4.50
C LYS A 112 15.25 -6.53 -4.74
N THR A 113 13.94 -6.75 -4.78
CA THR A 113 13.32 -8.02 -5.11
C THR A 113 12.95 -8.06 -6.59
N ASP A 114 12.72 -9.26 -7.13
CA ASP A 114 12.35 -9.48 -8.53
C ASP A 114 11.03 -8.81 -8.93
N ASP A 115 10.17 -8.54 -7.94
CA ASP A 115 8.90 -7.85 -8.10
C ASP A 115 9.03 -6.31 -8.11
N GLY A 116 10.25 -5.76 -8.03
CA GLY A 116 10.47 -4.31 -8.10
C GLY A 116 10.25 -3.56 -6.79
N THR A 117 9.92 -4.25 -5.70
CA THR A 117 9.99 -3.71 -4.34
C THR A 117 11.41 -3.86 -3.78
N ASP A 118 11.66 -3.31 -2.60
CA ASP A 118 12.93 -3.39 -1.88
C ASP A 118 12.71 -3.68 -0.38
N LEU A 119 11.51 -4.15 -0.03
CA LEU A 119 11.09 -4.49 1.33
C LEU A 119 10.23 -5.77 1.31
N VAL A 120 10.74 -6.84 1.92
CA VAL A 120 10.04 -8.14 1.97
C VAL A 120 9.14 -8.28 3.20
N PRO A 121 8.19 -9.22 3.22
CA PRO A 121 7.31 -9.43 4.37
C PRO A 121 8.09 -9.72 5.67
N GLY A 122 7.58 -9.22 6.79
CA GLY A 122 8.24 -9.32 8.11
C GLY A 122 9.31 -8.25 8.35
N GLN A 123 9.53 -7.35 7.39
CA GLN A 123 10.49 -6.25 7.52
C GLN A 123 9.80 -4.89 7.64
N ALA A 124 10.50 -3.95 8.26
CA ALA A 124 10.09 -2.57 8.39
C ALA A 124 11.24 -1.60 8.08
N ILE A 125 10.87 -0.41 7.63
CA ILE A 125 11.75 0.76 7.55
C ILE A 125 11.25 1.76 8.58
N LEU A 126 12.14 2.27 9.42
CA LEU A 126 11.81 3.27 10.42
C LEU A 126 12.19 4.67 9.93
N ALA A 127 11.30 5.64 10.06
CA ALA A 127 11.65 7.04 9.84
C ALA A 127 12.63 7.54 10.91
N LYS A 128 13.71 8.21 10.48
CA LYS A 128 14.75 8.76 11.34
C LYS A 128 14.18 9.68 12.42
N GLU A 129 13.12 10.40 12.10
CA GLU A 129 12.41 11.30 13.00
C GLU A 129 11.85 10.60 14.25
N TYR A 130 11.64 9.27 14.19
CA TYR A 130 11.08 8.48 15.29
C TYR A 130 12.12 7.82 16.19
N LEU A 131 13.42 7.90 15.88
CA LEU A 131 14.46 7.21 16.66
C LEU A 131 14.43 7.57 18.15
N ALA A 132 14.35 8.87 18.47
CA ALA A 132 14.34 9.35 19.86
C ALA A 132 13.09 8.90 20.63
N ASP A 133 11.91 8.96 20.00
CA ASP A 133 10.66 8.51 20.62
C ASP A 133 10.66 7.00 20.88
N PHE A 134 11.20 6.23 19.94
CA PHE A 134 11.44 4.79 20.09
C PHE A 134 12.57 4.48 21.08
N GLY A 135 13.40 5.46 21.46
CA GLY A 135 14.48 5.28 22.44
C GLY A 135 15.75 4.67 21.84
N PHE A 136 15.99 4.87 20.56
CA PHE A 136 17.26 4.53 19.92
C PHE A 136 18.23 5.71 19.97
N ASP A 137 19.49 5.45 20.29
CA ASP A 137 20.54 6.47 20.35
C ASP A 137 21.01 6.89 18.94
N SER A 138 21.00 5.96 18.00
CA SER A 138 21.37 6.19 16.60
C SER A 138 20.50 5.39 15.63
N ALA A 139 20.61 5.72 14.33
CA ALA A 139 19.93 4.98 13.27
C ALA A 139 20.42 3.53 13.18
N GLN A 140 21.71 3.28 13.45
CA GLN A 140 22.28 1.93 13.39
C GLN A 140 21.77 1.04 14.53
N ASP A 141 21.46 1.61 15.70
CA ASP A 141 20.96 0.85 16.85
C ASP A 141 19.54 0.31 16.65
N ALA A 142 18.78 0.96 15.77
CA ALA A 142 17.45 0.52 15.38
C ALA A 142 17.48 -0.68 14.42
N VAL A 143 18.51 -0.79 13.58
CA VAL A 143 18.62 -1.87 12.58
C VAL A 143 18.74 -3.23 13.29
N GLY A 144 17.98 -4.21 12.80
CA GLY A 144 17.88 -5.56 13.37
C GLY A 144 16.95 -5.67 14.58
N LYS A 145 16.36 -4.58 15.07
CA LYS A 145 15.39 -4.60 16.17
C LYS A 145 13.99 -4.87 15.64
N THR A 146 13.17 -5.56 16.43
CA THR A 146 11.80 -5.93 16.04
C THR A 146 10.78 -5.02 16.70
N VAL A 147 10.01 -4.29 15.91
CA VAL A 147 8.85 -3.52 16.39
C VAL A 147 7.60 -4.37 16.36
N THR A 148 6.65 -4.11 17.25
CA THR A 148 5.35 -4.79 17.25
C THR A 148 4.25 -3.79 16.92
N LEU A 149 3.56 -3.99 15.79
CA LEU A 149 2.36 -3.26 15.42
C LEU A 149 1.16 -3.94 16.09
N HIS A 150 0.39 -3.18 16.88
CA HIS A 150 -0.80 -3.66 17.56
C HIS A 150 -2.04 -3.21 16.80
N ALA A 151 -2.63 -4.11 16.01
CA ALA A 151 -3.78 -3.81 15.15
C ALA A 151 -5.09 -4.27 15.79
N GLN A 152 -6.09 -3.39 15.88
CA GLN A 152 -7.39 -3.70 16.46
C GLN A 152 -8.35 -4.23 15.40
N GLY A 153 -8.97 -5.38 15.68
CA GLY A 153 -10.02 -5.95 14.85
C GLY A 153 -11.05 -6.74 15.65
N PRO A 154 -11.97 -7.44 14.97
CA PRO A 154 -12.80 -8.47 15.58
C PRO A 154 -11.94 -9.51 16.29
N GLY A 155 -12.39 -9.97 17.45
CA GLY A 155 -11.65 -10.95 18.24
C GLY A 155 -10.49 -10.39 19.06
N GLY A 156 -10.19 -9.09 18.98
CA GLY A 156 -9.19 -8.41 19.83
C GLY A 156 -8.04 -7.78 19.05
N THR A 157 -6.90 -7.66 19.73
CA THR A 157 -5.65 -7.15 19.15
C THR A 157 -4.96 -8.25 18.35
N HIS A 158 -4.46 -7.88 17.18
CA HIS A 158 -3.70 -8.70 16.26
C HIS A 158 -2.30 -8.09 16.10
N ASP A 159 -1.29 -8.82 16.55
CA ASP A 159 0.08 -8.34 16.53
C ASP A 159 0.77 -8.69 15.20
N ALA A 160 1.55 -7.75 14.68
CA ALA A 160 2.49 -7.95 13.60
C ALA A 160 3.89 -7.53 14.06
N GLN A 161 4.81 -8.50 14.12
CA GLN A 161 6.19 -8.26 14.51
C GLN A 161 7.05 -8.10 13.26
N LEU A 162 7.74 -6.97 13.15
CA LEU A 162 8.52 -6.60 11.97
C LEU A 162 9.93 -6.19 12.37
N THR A 163 10.93 -6.73 11.68
CA THR A 163 12.34 -6.36 11.89
C THR A 163 12.68 -5.09 11.13
N ILE A 164 13.19 -4.09 11.82
CA ILE A 164 13.71 -2.86 11.21
C ILE A 164 14.96 -3.24 10.42
N VAL A 165 14.89 -3.18 9.09
CA VAL A 165 16.04 -3.49 8.22
C VAL A 165 16.75 -2.24 7.72
N ALA A 166 16.06 -1.11 7.75
CA ALA A 166 16.62 0.17 7.39
C ALA A 166 15.99 1.33 8.15
N VAL A 167 16.73 2.43 8.22
CA VAL A 167 16.24 3.72 8.69
C VAL A 167 16.31 4.72 7.54
N GLU A 168 15.22 5.40 7.26
CA GLU A 168 15.12 6.40 6.18
C GLU A 168 15.03 7.82 6.73
N THR A 169 15.53 8.82 6.01
CA THR A 169 15.14 10.21 6.28
C THR A 169 13.84 10.52 5.56
N ALA A 170 13.09 11.53 6.02
CA ALA A 170 12.12 12.18 5.14
C ALA A 170 12.80 12.59 3.83
N GLY A 171 12.53 11.82 2.78
CA GLY A 171 13.21 11.89 1.49
C GLY A 171 12.37 11.33 0.36
N MET A 172 11.12 10.93 0.64
CA MET A 172 10.15 10.74 -0.43
C MET A 172 9.86 12.11 -1.05
N ALA A 173 10.47 12.37 -2.20
CA ALA A 173 10.10 13.43 -3.13
C ALA A 173 8.72 13.13 -3.76
N SER A 174 7.74 12.77 -2.94
CA SER A 174 6.36 12.55 -3.34
C SER A 174 5.44 13.30 -2.39
N ILE A 175 4.48 14.01 -2.96
CA ILE A 175 3.40 14.70 -2.26
C ILE A 175 2.76 13.73 -1.26
N GLY A 176 2.70 14.11 0.02
CA GLY A 176 2.00 13.35 1.06
C GLY A 176 2.84 12.36 1.89
N TYR A 177 4.18 12.36 1.82
CA TYR A 177 4.98 11.60 2.79
C TYR A 177 4.78 12.10 4.22
N GLN A 178 4.57 11.16 5.14
CA GLN A 178 4.59 11.38 6.58
C GLN A 178 5.65 10.43 7.16
N PRO A 179 6.52 10.91 8.08
CA PRO A 179 7.36 10.02 8.88
C PRO A 179 6.51 8.89 9.47
N GLY A 180 7.02 7.66 9.42
CA GLY A 180 6.24 6.48 9.74
C GLY A 180 7.08 5.24 9.94
N VAL A 181 6.39 4.14 10.27
CA VAL A 181 6.90 2.78 10.11
C VAL A 181 6.41 2.29 8.75
N THR A 182 7.33 2.11 7.81
CA THR A 182 7.02 1.61 6.46
C THR A 182 7.09 0.08 6.46
N ILE A 183 6.03 -0.58 6.00
CA ILE A 183 5.88 -2.04 5.99
C ILE A 183 5.67 -2.57 4.57
N ALA A 184 5.92 -3.87 4.36
CA ALA A 184 5.66 -4.51 3.07
C ALA A 184 4.15 -4.55 2.76
N THR A 185 3.81 -4.59 1.46
CA THR A 185 2.41 -4.69 1.02
C THR A 185 1.72 -5.94 1.57
N ASP A 186 2.43 -7.07 1.62
CA ASP A 186 1.85 -8.34 2.06
C ASP A 186 1.54 -8.32 3.57
N ASP A 187 2.37 -7.67 4.38
CA ASP A 187 2.09 -7.46 5.81
C ASP A 187 0.86 -6.57 6.01
N ALA A 188 0.74 -5.50 5.22
CA ALA A 188 -0.45 -4.65 5.25
C ALA A 188 -1.72 -5.40 4.86
N LEU A 189 -1.65 -6.26 3.84
CA LEU A 189 -2.78 -7.10 3.42
C LEU A 189 -3.16 -8.12 4.51
N LEU A 190 -2.17 -8.73 5.17
CA LEU A 190 -2.39 -9.66 6.27
C LEU A 190 -3.05 -8.96 7.47
N ILE A 191 -2.55 -7.78 7.86
CA ILE A 191 -3.15 -6.97 8.92
C ILE A 191 -4.60 -6.64 8.56
N ASN A 192 -4.84 -6.11 7.36
CA ASN A 192 -6.18 -5.78 6.87
C ASN A 192 -7.13 -7.00 6.89
N GLN A 193 -6.64 -8.17 6.51
CA GLN A 193 -7.42 -9.42 6.54
C GLN A 193 -7.77 -9.85 7.97
N LYS A 194 -6.87 -9.66 8.95
CA LYS A 194 -7.12 -9.99 10.36
C LYS A 194 -8.05 -8.99 11.03
N THR A 195 -8.01 -7.72 10.62
CA THR A 195 -8.76 -6.64 11.28
C THR A 195 -10.11 -6.32 10.65
N LYS A 196 -10.43 -6.85 9.47
CA LYS A 196 -11.73 -6.62 8.83
C LYS A 196 -12.86 -7.35 9.55
N ALA A 197 -14.07 -6.81 9.45
CA ALA A 197 -15.28 -7.44 9.98
C ALA A 197 -15.50 -8.85 9.36
N PRO A 198 -16.03 -9.83 10.12
CA PRO A 198 -16.29 -11.17 9.59
C PRO A 198 -17.23 -11.10 8.38
N GLY A 199 -16.88 -11.81 7.30
CA GLY A 199 -17.65 -11.81 6.06
C GLY A 199 -17.50 -10.56 5.20
N ALA A 200 -16.74 -9.54 5.63
CA ALA A 200 -16.45 -8.39 4.79
C ALA A 200 -15.56 -8.76 3.60
N ALA A 201 -15.98 -8.33 2.41
CA ALA A 201 -15.18 -8.41 1.19
C ALA A 201 -13.92 -7.54 1.32
N ASN A 202 -12.84 -7.92 0.64
CA ASN A 202 -11.68 -7.04 0.56
C ASN A 202 -12.02 -5.82 -0.31
N GLN A 203 -11.49 -4.68 0.11
CA GLN A 203 -11.68 -3.40 -0.57
C GLN A 203 -10.33 -2.70 -0.65
N TYR A 204 -9.93 -2.33 -1.86
CA TYR A 204 -8.62 -1.76 -2.14
C TYR A 204 -8.79 -0.36 -2.72
N PRO A 205 -8.35 0.71 -2.04
CA PRO A 205 -8.46 2.06 -2.61
C PRO A 205 -7.59 2.23 -3.88
N SER A 206 -6.56 1.41 -4.06
CA SER A 206 -5.77 1.34 -5.28
C SER A 206 -5.16 -0.05 -5.49
N VAL A 207 -4.74 -0.30 -6.72
CA VAL A 207 -3.95 -1.46 -7.13
C VAL A 207 -2.74 -0.96 -7.91
N VAL A 208 -1.57 -1.53 -7.63
CA VAL A 208 -0.33 -1.26 -8.35
C VAL A 208 -0.05 -2.42 -9.29
N ILE A 209 0.21 -2.13 -10.56
CA ILE A 209 0.53 -3.14 -11.57
C ILE A 209 1.95 -2.90 -12.05
N ARG A 210 2.74 -3.97 -12.14
CA ARG A 210 4.03 -3.97 -12.79
C ARG A 210 3.93 -4.65 -14.15
N ALA A 211 4.31 -3.94 -15.20
CA ALA A 211 4.54 -4.54 -16.50
C ALA A 211 5.79 -5.44 -16.48
N ASP A 212 5.83 -6.46 -17.35
CA ASP A 212 6.99 -7.35 -17.49
C ASP A 212 8.23 -6.67 -18.08
N SER A 213 8.06 -5.51 -18.73
CA SER A 213 9.11 -4.61 -19.19
C SER A 213 8.65 -3.16 -19.20
N ASP A 214 9.61 -2.22 -19.22
CA ASP A 214 9.31 -0.78 -19.29
C ASP A 214 8.54 -0.41 -20.57
N ASP A 215 8.86 -1.01 -21.71
CA ASP A 215 8.22 -0.73 -23.01
C ASP A 215 6.75 -1.18 -23.05
N HIS A 216 6.35 -2.12 -22.19
CA HIS A 216 4.97 -2.61 -22.12
C HIS A 216 4.08 -1.82 -21.16
N ALA A 217 4.62 -0.86 -20.41
CA ALA A 217 3.84 -0.07 -19.44
C ALA A 217 2.66 0.67 -20.08
N ALA A 218 2.88 1.25 -21.27
CA ALA A 218 1.84 1.95 -22.02
C ALA A 218 0.71 1.00 -22.48
N ALA A 219 1.06 -0.20 -22.96
CA ALA A 219 0.09 -1.20 -23.38
C ALA A 219 -0.75 -1.71 -22.19
N VAL A 220 -0.12 -1.95 -21.04
CA VAL A 220 -0.81 -2.32 -19.79
C VAL A 220 -1.76 -1.22 -19.37
N LYS A 221 -1.33 0.05 -19.38
CA LYS A 221 -2.19 1.20 -19.05
C LYS A 221 -3.44 1.24 -19.93
N ASP A 222 -3.28 1.14 -21.24
CA ASP A 222 -4.40 1.17 -22.19
C ASP A 222 -5.36 -0.01 -21.97
N ALA A 223 -4.82 -1.19 -21.68
CA ALA A 223 -5.62 -2.37 -21.36
C ALA A 223 -6.45 -2.18 -20.08
N VAL A 224 -5.89 -1.55 -19.04
CA VAL A 224 -6.61 -1.23 -17.81
C VAL A 224 -7.74 -0.22 -18.08
N VAL A 225 -7.49 0.84 -18.85
CA VAL A 225 -8.53 1.84 -19.20
C VAL A 225 -9.68 1.16 -19.96
N LYS A 226 -9.36 0.31 -20.94
CA LYS A 226 -10.35 -0.47 -21.71
C LYS A 226 -11.13 -1.44 -20.83
N LEU A 227 -10.46 -2.11 -19.88
CA LEU A 227 -11.11 -3.01 -18.92
C LEU A 227 -12.13 -2.28 -18.05
N GLY A 228 -11.89 -1.00 -17.75
CA GLY A 228 -12.83 -0.12 -17.05
C GLY A 228 -13.96 0.43 -17.95
N GLY A 229 -13.95 0.16 -19.25
CA GLY A 229 -14.90 0.73 -20.19
C GLY A 229 -14.63 2.18 -20.57
N GLY A 230 -13.38 2.64 -20.40
CA GLY A 230 -12.88 3.84 -21.08
C GLY A 230 -12.58 3.56 -22.56
N THR A 231 -12.71 4.58 -23.40
CA THR A 231 -12.31 4.58 -24.82
C THR A 231 -10.88 5.05 -24.99
#